data_AF-K0DU79-F1
#
_entry.id   AF-K0DU79-F1
#
_cell.length_a   1.000
_cell.length_b   1.000
_cell.length_c   1.000
_cell.angle_alpha   90.00
_cell.angle_beta   90.00
_cell.angle_gamma   90.00
#
_symmetry.space_group_name_H-M   'P 1'
#
loop_
_entity.id
_entity.type
_entity.pdbx_description
1 polymer ?
#
loop_
_entity_poly.entity_id
_entity_poly.type
_entity_poly.pdbx_seq_one_letter_code
_entity_poly.pdbx_strand_id
1 'polypeptide(L)'
;MTSTRVVTARLTERACQQRDADAALALLDQSMMLRHRRIALIRYLHAQQLGAPLQERHHQYVQKIAARLSTDALARIAGAARARLRR
;
A
#
# COMPACT_ATOMS: atom_id res chain seq x y z
N MET A 1 -2.19 -8.90 24.81
CA MET A 1 -1.43 -8.17 23.76
C MET A 1 -2.08 -8.45 22.40
N THR A 2 -3.12 -7.70 22.07
CA THR A 2 -3.95 -7.94 20.87
C THR A 2 -3.19 -7.46 19.65
N SER A 3 -2.56 -8.42 19.00
CA SER A 3 -1.53 -8.28 17.98
C SER A 3 -1.97 -7.38 16.83
N THR A 4 -1.19 -6.33 16.56
CA THR A 4 -1.28 -5.40 15.41
C THR A 4 -1.49 -6.12 14.06
N ARG A 5 -1.13 -7.40 13.98
CA ARG A 5 -1.39 -8.32 12.85
C ARG A 5 -2.87 -8.57 12.56
N VAL A 6 -3.73 -8.66 13.58
CA VAL A 6 -5.17 -8.93 13.38
C VAL A 6 -5.89 -7.69 12.82
N VAL A 7 -5.49 -6.50 13.28
CA VAL A 7 -6.00 -5.22 12.77
C VAL A 7 -5.57 -5.00 11.32
N THR A 8 -4.31 -5.31 10.99
CA THR A 8 -3.83 -5.23 9.60
C THR A 8 -4.47 -6.29 8.69
N ALA A 9 -4.76 -7.49 9.19
CA ALA A 9 -5.47 -8.52 8.44
C ALA A 9 -6.90 -8.09 8.12
N ARG A 10 -7.67 -7.59 9.11
CA ARG A 10 -9.03 -7.07 8.88
C ARG A 10 -9.06 -5.87 7.93
N LEU A 11 -8.13 -4.93 8.07
CA LEU A 11 -8.04 -3.80 7.14
C LEU A 11 -7.66 -4.25 5.73
N THR A 12 -6.75 -5.22 5.60
CA THR A 12 -6.37 -5.79 4.29
C THR A 12 -7.56 -6.52 3.66
N GLU A 13 -8.31 -7.27 4.46
CA GLU A 13 -9.52 -7.96 4.02
C GLU A 13 -10.61 -6.99 3.58
N ARG A 14 -10.84 -5.90 4.31
CA ARG A 14 -11.79 -4.83 3.91
C ARG A 14 -11.33 -4.07 2.67
N ALA A 15 -10.06 -3.70 2.57
CA ALA A 15 -9.54 -3.01 1.39
C ALA A 15 -9.61 -3.89 0.14
N CYS A 16 -9.36 -5.21 0.26
CA CYS A 16 -9.49 -6.14 -0.85
C CYS A 16 -10.95 -6.49 -1.17
N GLN A 17 -11.81 -6.73 -0.17
CA GLN A 17 -13.19 -7.18 -0.40
C GLN A 17 -14.16 -6.04 -0.75
N GLN A 18 -14.01 -4.86 -0.14
CA GLN A 18 -14.94 -3.73 -0.33
C GLN A 18 -14.42 -2.70 -1.33
N ARG A 19 -13.18 -2.87 -1.85
CA ARG A 19 -12.52 -1.88 -2.73
C ARG A 19 -12.58 -0.45 -2.17
N ASP A 20 -12.52 -0.35 -0.85
CA ASP A 20 -12.66 0.91 -0.14
C ASP A 20 -11.35 1.71 -0.24
N ALA A 21 -11.45 2.87 -0.91
CA ALA A 21 -10.34 3.76 -1.18
C ALA A 21 -9.79 4.40 0.11
N ASP A 22 -10.66 4.73 1.07
CA ASP A 22 -10.27 5.28 2.37
C ASP A 22 -9.58 4.21 3.24
N ALA A 23 -10.05 2.97 3.18
CA ALA A 23 -9.38 1.85 3.84
C ALA A 23 -7.98 1.58 3.25
N ALA A 24 -7.83 1.70 1.92
CA ALA A 24 -6.53 1.58 1.25
C ALA A 24 -5.57 2.71 1.66
N LEU A 25 -6.08 3.93 1.83
CA LEU A 25 -5.31 5.08 2.31
C LEU A 25 -4.87 4.90 3.77
N ALA A 26 -5.78 4.49 4.66
CA ALA A 26 -5.45 4.21 6.06
C ALA A 26 -4.38 3.11 6.21
N LEU A 27 -4.43 2.08 5.35
CA LEU A 27 -3.40 1.06 5.27
C LEU A 27 -2.06 1.63 4.78
N LEU A 28 -2.06 2.56 3.84
CA LEU A 28 -0.85 3.24 3.37
C LEU A 28 -0.22 4.05 4.49
N ASP A 29 -1.00 4.90 5.16
CA ASP A 29 -0.53 5.70 6.30
C ASP A 29 0.07 4.82 7.40
N GLN A 30 -0.58 3.69 7.72
CA GLN A 30 -0.04 2.74 8.67
C GLN A 30 1.30 2.13 8.21
N SER A 31 1.47 1.86 6.91
CA SER A 31 2.75 1.35 6.37
C SER A 31 3.84 2.41 6.39
N MET A 32 3.49 3.68 6.24
CA MET A 32 4.41 4.81 6.38
C MET A 32 4.89 4.92 7.83
N MET A 33 3.98 4.85 8.81
CA MET A 33 4.32 4.84 10.24
C MET A 33 5.25 3.67 10.61
N LEU A 34 4.98 2.48 10.08
CA LEU A 34 5.79 1.27 10.31
C LEU A 34 7.06 1.21 9.44
N ARG A 35 7.30 2.22 8.59
CA ARG A 35 8.45 2.31 7.66
C ARG A 35 8.57 1.10 6.71
N HIS A 36 7.45 0.46 6.38
CA HIS A 36 7.41 -0.68 5.49
C HIS A 36 7.57 -0.26 4.02
N ARG A 37 8.80 -0.26 3.51
CA ARG A 37 9.12 0.22 2.15
C ARG A 37 8.36 -0.50 1.03
N ARG A 38 8.46 -1.83 0.96
CA ARG A 38 7.80 -2.64 -0.10
C ARG A 38 6.28 -2.64 0.01
N ILE A 39 5.74 -2.80 1.22
CA ILE A 39 4.30 -2.88 1.44
C ILE A 39 3.63 -1.52 1.20
N ALA A 40 4.28 -0.42 1.58
CA ALA A 40 3.79 0.93 1.29
C ALA A 40 3.63 1.18 -0.20
N LEU A 41 4.61 0.78 -1.03
CA LEU A 41 4.50 0.87 -2.49
C LEU A 41 3.31 0.09 -3.04
N ILE A 42 3.09 -1.15 -2.59
CA ILE A 42 1.95 -1.97 -3.02
C ILE A 42 0.63 -1.31 -2.65
N ARG A 43 0.52 -0.80 -1.41
CA ARG A 43 -0.69 -0.14 -0.91
C ARG A 43 -0.95 1.20 -1.58
N TYR A 44 0.11 1.94 -1.90
CA TYR A 44 0.03 3.17 -2.66
C TYR A 44 -0.52 2.93 -4.07
N LEU A 45 0.00 1.92 -4.79
CA LEU A 45 -0.52 1.56 -6.11
C LEU A 45 -1.98 1.14 -6.04
N HIS A 46 -2.35 0.37 -5.00
CA HIS A 46 -3.74 -0.04 -4.78
C HIS A 46 -4.66 1.16 -4.51
N ALA A 47 -4.27 2.06 -3.60
CA ALA A 47 -5.02 3.28 -3.30
C ALA A 47 -5.15 4.20 -4.52
N GLN A 48 -4.09 4.32 -5.34
CA GLN A 48 -4.11 5.07 -6.58
C GLN A 48 -5.11 4.48 -7.59
N GLN A 49 -5.18 3.15 -7.70
CA GLN A 49 -6.13 2.49 -8.60
C GLN A 49 -7.58 2.56 -8.14
N LEU A 50 -7.81 2.66 -6.82
CA LEU A 50 -9.13 2.87 -6.24
C LEU A 50 -9.57 4.34 -6.26
N GLY A 51 -8.72 5.26 -6.73
CA GLY A 51 -9.02 6.69 -6.74
C GLY A 51 -9.03 7.32 -5.35
N ALA A 52 -8.28 6.77 -4.39
CA ALA A 52 -8.18 7.33 -3.05
C ALA A 52 -7.60 8.75 -3.09
N PRO A 53 -7.98 9.63 -2.14
CA PRO A 53 -7.48 11.00 -2.06
C PRO A 53 -6.03 11.03 -1.56
N LEU A 54 -5.11 10.61 -2.43
CA LEU A 54 -3.67 10.62 -2.18
C LEU A 54 -3.16 12.06 -2.12
N GLN A 55 -2.65 12.43 -0.95
CA GLN A 55 -1.92 13.68 -0.74
C GLN A 55 -0.45 13.63 -1.19
N GLU A 56 0.15 14.80 -1.39
CA GLU A 56 1.55 14.98 -1.80
C GLU A 56 2.56 14.20 -0.93
N ARG A 57 2.34 14.14 0.39
CA ARG A 57 3.18 13.37 1.33
C ARG A 57 3.32 11.90 0.94
N HIS A 58 2.27 11.29 0.39
CA HIS A 58 2.28 9.89 -0.01
C HIS A 58 3.13 9.71 -1.27
N HIS A 59 2.96 10.60 -2.24
CA HIS A 59 3.74 10.64 -3.47
C HIS A 59 5.24 10.81 -3.16
N GLN A 60 5.59 11.79 -2.32
CA GLN A 60 6.97 12.04 -1.93
C GLN A 60 7.61 10.86 -1.18
N TYR A 61 6.87 10.23 -0.25
CA TYR A 61 7.36 9.07 0.48
C TYR A 61 7.65 7.89 -0.46
N VAL A 62 6.74 7.63 -1.38
CA VAL A 62 6.86 6.55 -2.35
C VAL A 62 7.98 6.81 -3.36
N GLN A 63 8.12 8.06 -3.83
CA GLN A 63 9.21 8.47 -4.70
C GLN A 63 10.58 8.29 -4.02
N LYS A 64 10.71 8.68 -2.74
CA LYS A 64 11.94 8.45 -1.95
C LYS A 64 12.28 6.97 -1.81
N ILE A 65 11.28 6.10 -1.67
CA ILE A 65 11.51 4.65 -1.63
C ILE A 65 11.88 4.12 -3.01
N ALA A 66 11.17 4.53 -4.05
CA ALA A 66 11.40 4.09 -5.41
C ALA A 66 12.80 4.48 -5.90
N ALA A 67 13.28 5.68 -5.56
CA ALA A 67 14.65 6.12 -5.84
C ALA A 67 15.73 5.26 -5.17
N ARG A 68 15.39 4.52 -4.12
CA ARG A 68 16.29 3.60 -3.40
C ARG A 68 16.18 2.15 -3.86
N LEU A 69 15.26 1.84 -4.77
CA LEU A 69 15.01 0.50 -5.26
C LEU A 69 15.45 0.39 -6.72
N SER A 70 16.05 -0.75 -7.07
CA SER A 70 16.34 -1.08 -8.46
C SER A 70 15.05 -1.28 -9.25
N THR A 71 15.12 -1.06 -10.57
CA THR A 71 14.01 -1.24 -11.50
C THR A 71 13.37 -2.64 -11.39
N ASP A 72 14.16 -3.70 -11.20
CA ASP A 72 13.66 -5.06 -10.98
C ASP A 72 12.85 -5.23 -9.69
N ALA A 73 13.23 -4.51 -8.63
CA ALA A 73 12.49 -4.53 -7.38
C ALA A 73 11.16 -3.80 -7.54
N LEU A 74 11.14 -2.68 -8.26
CA LEU A 74 9.91 -1.97 -8.61
C LEU A 74 8.99 -2.82 -9.49
N ALA A 75 9.52 -3.51 -10.51
CA ALA A 75 8.75 -4.41 -11.36
C ALA A 75 8.10 -5.55 -10.56
N ARG A 76 8.84 -6.18 -9.63
CA ARG A 76 8.29 -7.20 -8.73
C ARG A 76 7.19 -6.66 -7.82
N ILE A 77 7.35 -5.45 -7.30
CA ILE A 77 6.36 -4.78 -6.45
C ILE A 77 5.10 -4.44 -7.24
N ALA A 78 5.24 -3.90 -8.45
CA ALA A 78 4.12 -3.61 -9.34
C ALA A 78 3.38 -4.89 -9.74
N GLY A 79 4.11 -5.98 -10.02
CA GLY A 79 3.54 -7.31 -10.26
C GLY A 79 2.75 -7.83 -9.06
N ALA A 80 3.28 -7.71 -7.84
CA ALA A 80 2.59 -8.10 -6.62
C ALA A 80 1.34 -7.25 -6.35
N ALA A 81 1.37 -5.95 -6.64
CA ALA A 81 0.20 -5.09 -6.56
C ALA A 81 -0.88 -5.55 -7.54
N ARG A 82 -0.54 -5.72 -8.83
CA ARG A 82 -1.47 -6.20 -9.86
C ARG A 82 -2.08 -7.56 -9.53
N ALA A 83 -1.28 -8.49 -8.97
CA ALA A 83 -1.77 -9.80 -8.55
C ALA A 83 -2.81 -9.70 -7.43
N ARG A 84 -2.70 -8.72 -6.54
CA ARG A 84 -3.68 -8.45 -5.49
C ARG A 84 -4.97 -7.80 -6.01
N LEU A 85 -4.90 -7.04 -7.11
CA LEU A 85 -6.10 -6.47 -7.75
C LEU A 85 -6.91 -7.48 -8.57
N ARG A 86 -6.27 -8.56 -9.06
CA ARG A 86 -6.95 -9.62 -9.83
C ARG A 86 -7.60 -10.70 -8.95
N ARG A 87 -7.39 -10.65 -7.63
CA ARG A 87 -8.06 -11.52 -6.66
C ARG A 87 -9.37 -10.89 -6.21
#